data_AF-E2ATV6-F1
#
_entry.id   AF-E2ATV6-F1
#
_cell.length_a   1.000
_cell.length_b   1.000
_cell.length_c   1.000
_cell.angle_alpha   90.00
_cell.angle_beta   90.00
_cell.angle_gamma   90.00
#
_symmetry.space_group_name_H-M   'P 1'
#
loop_
_entity.id
_entity.type
_entity.pdbx_description
1 polymer ?
#
loop_
_entity_poly.entity_id
_entity_poly.type
_entity_poly.pdbx_seq_one_letter_code
_entity_poly.pdbx_strand_id
1 'polypeptide(L)'
;DSNLTVKYYFGLIYHWLKQYRLVYKQTKFIYMPKEKLLLEKQINIIVEYFQPYVSYSVLDKWLNDVAQEVLSCLKNKYPTHSIFSTPFEQFTLWRNNNINDNFWNLTEAKQIMCILDEIMFSDL
;
A
#
# COMPACT_ATOMS: atom_id res chain seq x y z
N ASP A 1 -26.22 -20.04 32.86
CA ASP A 1 -26.85 -19.27 31.77
C ASP A 1 -26.48 -17.79 31.63
N SER A 2 -26.17 -17.00 32.68
CA SER A 2 -25.90 -15.56 32.51
C SER A 2 -24.64 -15.23 31.68
N ASN A 3 -23.66 -16.14 31.61
CA ASN A 3 -22.38 -15.91 30.90
C ASN A 3 -22.53 -15.89 29.37
N LEU A 4 -23.42 -16.74 28.81
CA LEU A 4 -23.63 -16.81 27.36
C LEU A 4 -24.31 -15.55 26.82
N THR A 5 -25.32 -15.04 27.53
CA THR A 5 -26.02 -13.80 27.19
C THR A 5 -25.06 -12.60 27.22
N VAL A 6 -24.24 -12.50 28.25
CA VAL A 6 -23.23 -11.43 28.37
C VAL A 6 -22.20 -11.52 27.25
N LYS A 7 -21.66 -12.72 26.97
CA LYS A 7 -20.72 -12.94 25.86
C LYS A 7 -21.32 -12.57 24.51
N TYR A 8 -22.59 -12.91 24.28
CA TYR A 8 -23.32 -12.55 23.06
C TYR A 8 -23.43 -11.03 22.89
N TYR A 9 -23.88 -10.31 23.93
CA TYR A 9 -23.98 -8.85 23.88
C TYR A 9 -22.62 -8.17 23.69
N PHE A 10 -21.56 -8.66 24.35
CA PHE A 10 -20.20 -8.17 24.10
C PHE A 10 -19.77 -8.40 22.65
N GLY A 11 -20.07 -9.56 22.07
CA GLY A 11 -19.81 -9.85 20.66
C GLY A 11 -20.52 -8.88 19.72
N LEU A 12 -21.79 -8.58 19.98
CA LEU A 12 -22.55 -7.58 19.22
C LEU A 12 -21.94 -6.18 19.35
N ILE A 13 -21.68 -5.72 20.58
CA ILE A 13 -21.10 -4.39 20.82
C ILE A 13 -19.74 -4.28 20.11
N TYR A 14 -18.89 -5.30 20.24
CA TYR A 14 -17.60 -5.34 19.57
C TYR A 14 -17.75 -5.27 18.04
N HIS A 15 -18.69 -6.03 17.46
CA HIS A 15 -18.99 -5.99 16.05
C HIS A 15 -19.40 -4.58 15.58
N TRP A 16 -20.34 -3.94 16.29
CA TRP A 16 -20.79 -2.58 15.96
C TRP A 16 -19.68 -1.53 16.07
N LEU A 17 -18.87 -1.59 17.12
CA LEU A 17 -17.71 -0.70 17.28
C LEU A 17 -16.72 -0.86 16.14
N LYS A 18 -16.49 -2.10 15.70
CA LYS A 18 -15.58 -2.43 14.60
C LYS A 18 -16.09 -1.87 13.27
N GLN A 19 -17.38 -2.02 13.00
CA GLN A 19 -18.05 -1.45 11.81
C GLN A 19 -17.99 0.08 11.82
N TYR A 20 -18.34 0.70 12.95
CA TYR A 20 -18.27 2.15 13.09
C TYR A 20 -16.86 2.69 12.84
N ARG A 21 -15.83 2.02 13.39
CA ARG A 21 -14.43 2.39 13.17
C ARG A 21 -14.02 2.27 11.71
N LEU A 22 -14.46 1.23 11.01
CA LEU A 22 -14.23 1.05 9.57
C LEU A 22 -14.87 2.19 8.78
N VAL A 23 -16.16 2.44 8.98
CA VAL A 23 -16.89 3.52 8.31
C VAL A 23 -16.20 4.86 8.54
N TYR A 24 -15.88 5.19 9.79
CA TYR A 24 -15.17 6.42 10.13
C TYR A 24 -13.83 6.58 9.39
N LYS A 25 -12.99 5.54 9.38
CA LYS A 25 -11.70 5.57 8.67
C LYS A 25 -11.89 5.71 7.16
N GLN A 26 -12.83 4.95 6.60
CA GLN A 26 -13.16 4.99 5.18
C GLN A 26 -13.64 6.38 4.77
N THR A 27 -14.58 6.95 5.51
CA THR A 27 -15.10 8.30 5.29
C THR A 27 -13.98 9.33 5.37
N LYS A 28 -13.15 9.29 6.43
CA LYS A 28 -12.02 10.20 6.56
C LYS A 28 -11.04 10.09 5.39
N PHE A 29 -10.83 8.88 4.87
CA PHE A 29 -9.94 8.64 3.73
C PHE A 29 -10.52 9.21 2.42
N ILE A 30 -11.77 8.90 2.06
CA ILE A 30 -12.36 9.36 0.78
C ILE A 30 -12.52 10.88 0.67
N TYR A 31 -12.57 11.59 1.81
CA TYR A 31 -12.62 13.04 1.86
C TYR A 31 -11.23 13.71 1.83
N MET A 32 -10.14 12.95 1.74
CA MET A 32 -8.80 13.52 1.53
C MET A 32 -8.65 14.03 0.09
N PRO A 33 -7.68 14.94 -0.17
CA PRO A 33 -7.30 15.29 -1.54
C PRO A 33 -6.97 14.06 -2.38
N LYS A 34 -7.25 14.10 -3.68
CA LYS A 34 -7.10 12.95 -4.59
C LYS A 34 -5.67 12.39 -4.60
N GLU A 35 -4.71 13.28 -4.46
CA GLU A 35 -3.29 12.98 -4.35
C GLU A 35 -3.00 12.17 -3.09
N LYS A 36 -3.79 12.26 -2.03
CA LYS A 36 -3.58 11.49 -0.79
C LYS A 36 -4.32 10.15 -0.76
N LEU A 37 -5.13 9.85 -1.78
CA LEU A 37 -5.90 8.60 -1.91
C LEU A 37 -5.02 7.44 -2.41
N LEU A 38 -4.03 7.05 -1.61
CA LEU A 38 -3.14 5.94 -1.92
C LEU A 38 -3.84 4.58 -1.73
N LEU A 39 -3.72 3.69 -2.72
CA LEU A 39 -4.36 2.37 -2.70
C LEU A 39 -3.92 1.52 -1.50
N GLU A 40 -2.64 1.54 -1.16
CA GLU A 40 -2.08 0.87 0.02
C GLU A 40 -2.73 1.31 1.34
N LYS A 41 -3.11 2.59 1.49
CA LYS A 41 -3.79 3.09 2.69
C LYS A 41 -5.24 2.61 2.73
N GLN A 42 -5.90 2.56 1.57
CA GLN A 42 -7.24 1.99 1.41
C GLN A 42 -7.24 0.50 1.77
N ILE A 43 -6.27 -0.26 1.27
CA ILE A 43 -6.09 -1.68 1.60
C ILE A 43 -5.82 -1.83 3.10
N ASN A 44 -4.94 -1.02 3.69
CA ASN A 44 -4.65 -1.08 5.12
C ASN A 44 -5.90 -0.84 5.99
N ILE A 45 -6.80 0.07 5.61
CA ILE A 45 -8.08 0.29 6.34
C ILE A 45 -8.92 -1.00 6.36
N ILE A 46 -8.97 -1.72 5.24
CA ILE A 46 -9.71 -2.99 5.11
C ILE A 46 -8.99 -4.10 5.89
N VAL A 47 -7.67 -4.20 5.78
CA VAL A 47 -6.86 -5.18 6.51
C VAL A 47 -6.99 -4.97 8.02
N GLU A 48 -6.89 -3.75 8.52
CA GLU A 48 -7.06 -3.43 9.95
C GLU A 48 -8.46 -3.78 10.47
N TYR A 49 -9.47 -3.79 9.59
CA TYR A 49 -10.76 -4.35 9.94
C TYR A 49 -10.65 -5.85 10.17
N PHE A 50 -10.11 -6.65 9.25
CA PHE A 50 -10.03 -8.11 9.48
C PHE A 50 -8.99 -8.51 10.54
N GLN A 51 -7.85 -7.82 10.57
CA GLN A 51 -6.66 -8.10 11.37
C GLN A 51 -6.16 -6.81 12.04
N PRO A 52 -6.72 -6.44 13.21
CA PRO A 52 -6.46 -5.15 13.85
C PRO A 52 -5.03 -4.95 14.36
N TYR A 53 -4.21 -6.01 14.35
CA TYR A 53 -2.80 -6.00 14.75
C TYR A 53 -1.84 -5.70 13.59
N VAL A 54 -2.31 -5.72 12.34
CA VAL A 54 -1.51 -5.35 11.18
C VAL A 54 -1.54 -3.83 11.07
N SER A 55 -0.39 -3.18 11.28
CA SER A 55 -0.24 -1.74 11.10
C SER A 55 0.22 -1.41 9.69
N TYR A 56 -0.13 -0.20 9.23
CA TYR A 56 0.33 0.33 7.95
C TYR A 56 1.86 0.31 7.81
N SER A 57 2.61 0.46 8.90
CA SER A 57 4.09 0.40 8.88
C SER A 57 4.64 -0.93 8.36
N VAL A 58 3.92 -2.04 8.54
CA VAL A 58 4.32 -3.35 8.01
C VAL A 58 4.19 -3.35 6.48
N LEU A 59 3.05 -2.87 5.97
CA LEU A 59 2.82 -2.74 4.53
C LEU A 59 3.79 -1.74 3.89
N ASP A 60 4.00 -0.58 4.50
CA ASP A 60 4.93 0.45 4.03
C ASP A 60 6.37 -0.10 3.97
N LYS A 61 6.81 -0.84 4.99
CA LYS A 61 8.12 -1.48 4.96
C LYS A 61 8.23 -2.47 3.80
N TRP A 62 7.25 -3.37 3.65
CA TRP A 62 7.26 -4.37 2.58
C TRP A 62 7.28 -3.73 1.18
N LEU A 63 6.48 -2.68 0.95
CA LEU A 63 6.49 -1.93 -0.31
C LEU A 63 7.84 -1.25 -0.58
N ASN A 64 8.49 -0.70 0.46
CA ASN A 64 9.83 -0.12 0.32
C ASN A 64 10.86 -1.19 -0.01
N ASP A 65 10.80 -2.36 0.64
CA ASP A 65 11.73 -3.46 0.40
C ASP A 65 11.63 -3.93 -1.07
N VAL A 66 10.40 -4.11 -1.59
CA VAL A 66 10.15 -4.41 -3.02
C VAL A 66 10.70 -3.30 -3.93
N ALA A 67 10.43 -2.02 -3.62
CA ALA A 67 10.93 -0.91 -4.43
C ALA A 67 12.46 -0.86 -4.50
N GLN A 68 13.16 -1.14 -3.38
CA GLN A 68 14.62 -1.21 -3.35
C GLN A 68 15.16 -2.39 -4.17
N GLU A 69 14.51 -3.54 -4.09
CA GLU A 69 14.89 -4.72 -4.86
C GLU A 69 14.72 -4.49 -6.37
N VAL A 70 13.59 -3.90 -6.78
CA VAL A 70 13.34 -3.49 -8.17
C VAL A 70 14.42 -2.55 -8.66
N LEU A 71 14.75 -1.50 -7.89
CA LEU A 71 15.80 -0.54 -8.26
C LEU A 71 17.18 -1.21 -8.39
N SER A 72 17.50 -2.16 -7.51
CA SER A 72 18.75 -2.93 -7.56
C SER A 72 18.84 -3.77 -8.84
N CYS A 73 17.80 -4.56 -9.12
CA CYS A 73 17.71 -5.38 -10.34
C CYS A 73 17.72 -4.53 -11.62
N LEU A 74 16.99 -3.42 -11.62
CA LEU A 74 16.93 -2.48 -12.74
C LEU A 74 18.28 -1.84 -13.00
N LYS A 75 19.07 -1.53 -11.96
CA LYS A 75 20.41 -0.97 -12.11
C LYS A 75 21.37 -1.97 -12.77
N ASN A 76 21.23 -3.25 -12.44
CA ASN A 76 22.05 -4.30 -13.01
C ASN A 76 21.71 -4.57 -14.49
N LYS A 77 20.42 -4.56 -14.85
CA LYS A 77 19.96 -4.85 -16.23
C LYS A 77 19.97 -3.63 -17.15
N TYR A 78 19.64 -2.46 -16.63
CA TYR A 78 19.45 -1.22 -17.38
C TYR A 78 20.09 -0.02 -16.66
N PRO A 79 21.43 0.03 -16.53
CA PRO A 79 22.12 1.06 -15.75
C PRO A 79 21.92 2.49 -16.25
N THR A 80 21.53 2.67 -17.52
CA THR A 80 21.27 3.97 -18.14
C THR A 80 19.81 4.41 -18.06
N HIS A 81 18.96 3.69 -17.32
CA HIS A 81 17.55 4.01 -17.15
C HIS A 81 17.36 5.38 -16.49
N SER A 82 16.45 6.21 -17.00
CA SER A 82 16.28 7.60 -16.55
C SER A 82 15.87 7.75 -15.08
N ILE A 83 15.19 6.75 -14.51
CA ILE A 83 14.90 6.64 -13.06
C ILE A 83 16.12 6.90 -12.16
N PHE A 84 17.34 6.54 -12.58
CA PHE A 84 18.56 6.78 -11.79
C PHE A 84 19.05 8.23 -11.86
N SER A 85 18.51 9.01 -12.79
CA SER A 85 18.68 10.46 -12.85
C SER A 85 17.57 11.22 -12.12
N THR A 86 16.54 10.51 -11.65
CA THR A 86 15.43 11.11 -10.90
C THR A 86 15.91 11.52 -9.50
N PRO A 87 15.62 12.76 -9.05
CA PRO A 87 16.03 13.23 -7.74
C PRO A 87 15.23 12.55 -6.61
N PHE A 88 15.84 12.47 -5.42
CA PHE A 88 15.23 11.84 -4.24
C PHE A 88 13.92 12.50 -3.81
N GLU A 89 13.81 13.81 -3.98
CA GLU A 89 12.61 14.60 -3.68
C GLU A 89 11.42 14.12 -4.52
N GLN A 90 11.66 13.77 -5.79
CA GLN A 90 10.64 13.26 -6.68
C GLN A 90 10.13 11.89 -6.22
N PHE A 91 11.01 10.98 -5.81
CA PHE A 91 10.60 9.71 -5.21
C PHE A 91 9.79 9.91 -3.92
N THR A 92 10.18 10.88 -3.10
CA THR A 92 9.45 11.22 -1.88
C THR A 92 8.05 11.76 -2.18
N LEU A 93 7.93 12.58 -3.23
CA LEU A 93 6.64 13.05 -3.72
C LEU A 93 5.77 11.89 -4.22
N TRP A 94 6.35 11.01 -5.04
CA TRP A 94 5.63 9.86 -5.60
C TRP A 94 5.17 8.86 -4.54
N ARG A 95 6.01 8.59 -3.54
CA ARG A 95 5.65 7.71 -2.42
C ARG A 95 4.46 8.23 -1.62
N ASN A 96 4.35 9.54 -1.48
CA ASN A 96 3.35 10.17 -0.60
C ASN A 96 2.12 10.70 -1.33
N ASN A 97 2.05 10.53 -2.65
CA ASN A 97 0.97 11.02 -3.47
C ASN A 97 0.59 10.05 -4.59
N ASN A 98 -0.70 9.93 -4.86
CA ASN A 98 -1.22 9.26 -6.04
C ASN A 98 -0.86 10.09 -7.28
N ILE A 99 -0.38 9.42 -8.32
CA ILE A 99 0.08 10.05 -9.54
C ILE A 99 -0.61 9.39 -10.72
N ASN A 100 -1.18 10.19 -11.60
CA ASN A 100 -1.80 9.69 -12.84
C ASN A 100 -0.84 9.74 -14.03
N ASP A 101 0.24 10.51 -13.92
CA ASP A 101 1.19 10.71 -15.00
C ASP A 101 2.19 9.57 -15.09
N ASN A 102 2.51 9.19 -16.33
CA ASN A 102 3.62 8.29 -16.59
C ASN A 102 4.88 9.12 -16.86
N PHE A 103 5.91 8.95 -16.02
CA PHE A 103 7.17 9.69 -16.12
C PHE A 103 8.19 9.04 -17.04
N TRP A 104 7.93 7.82 -17.49
CA TRP A 104 8.84 7.04 -18.31
C TRP A 104 8.19 6.69 -19.65
N ASN A 105 9.02 6.61 -20.68
CA ASN A 105 8.53 6.16 -21.98
C ASN A 105 8.09 4.69 -21.91
N LEU A 106 7.41 4.21 -22.95
CA LEU A 106 6.87 2.84 -22.98
C LEU A 106 7.95 1.76 -22.77
N THR A 107 9.16 1.97 -23.27
CA THR A 107 10.27 1.00 -23.12
C THR A 107 10.74 0.92 -21.68
N GLU A 108 10.99 2.08 -21.06
CA GLU A 108 11.42 2.17 -19.66
C GLU A 108 10.33 1.66 -18.70
N ALA A 109 9.07 2.03 -18.92
CA ALA A 109 7.95 1.51 -18.14
C ALA A 109 7.86 -0.02 -18.22
N LYS A 110 8.07 -0.60 -19.41
CA LYS A 110 8.11 -2.06 -19.59
C LYS A 110 9.27 -2.71 -18.85
N GLN A 111 10.45 -2.09 -18.84
CA GLN A 111 11.61 -2.62 -18.11
C GLN A 111 11.34 -2.71 -16.61
N ILE A 112 10.72 -1.67 -16.03
CA ILE A 112 10.28 -1.67 -14.63
C ILE A 112 9.24 -2.77 -14.39
N MET A 113 8.21 -2.88 -15.25
CA MET A 113 7.17 -3.92 -15.13
C MET A 113 7.75 -5.34 -15.20
N CYS A 114 8.64 -5.62 -16.14
CA CYS A 114 9.25 -6.95 -16.24
C CYS A 114 10.05 -7.33 -14.99
N ILE A 115 10.77 -6.38 -14.38
CA ILE A 115 11.52 -6.63 -13.14
C ILE A 115 10.59 -6.79 -11.95
N LEU A 116 9.52 -6.00 -11.88
CA LEU A 116 8.48 -6.17 -10.86
C LEU A 116 7.85 -7.56 -10.96
N ASP A 117 7.50 -8.01 -12.17
CA ASP A 117 6.95 -9.35 -12.39
C ASP A 117 7.95 -10.43 -11.96
N GLU A 118 9.22 -10.31 -12.34
CA GLU A 118 10.26 -11.23 -11.89
C GLU A 118 10.35 -11.31 -10.37
N ILE A 119 10.32 -10.19 -9.65
CA ILE A 119 10.41 -10.16 -8.18
C ILE A 119 9.13 -10.70 -7.52
N MET A 120 7.96 -10.35 -8.06
CA MET A 120 6.68 -10.76 -7.47
C MET A 120 6.35 -12.23 -7.72
N PHE A 121 6.91 -12.81 -8.78
CA PHE A 121 6.61 -14.17 -9.23
C PHE A 121 7.84 -15.10 -9.27
N SER A 122 9.01 -14.69 -8.76
CA SER A 122 10.21 -15.54 -8.74
C SER A 122 10.08 -16.80 -7.87
N ASP A 123 9.19 -16.76 -6.88
CA ASP A 123 8.94 -17.86 -5.94
C ASP A 123 7.66 -18.68 -6.29
N LEU A 124 7.07 -18.46 -7.47
CA LEU A 124 5.90 -19.19 -8.00
C LEU A 124 6.28 -20.18 -9.10
#